data_AF-A0A0M1J2Y3-F1
#
_entry.id   AF-A0A0M1J2Y3-F1
#
_cell.length_a   1.000
_cell.length_b   1.000
_cell.length_c   1.000
_cell.angle_alpha   90.00
_cell.angle_beta   90.00
_cell.angle_gamma   90.00
#
_symmetry.space_group_name_H-M   'P 1'
#
loop_
_entity.id
_entity.type
_entity.pdbx_description
1 polymer ?
#
loop_
_entity_poly.entity_id
_entity_poly.type
_entity_poly.pdbx_seq_one_letter_code
_entity_poly.pdbx_strand_id
1 'polypeptide(L)' 'IDSIYLIAPTSTPERIQRICAVARGFVYYVSMRGVTGALHLDLQEVTNRLNIIRKLTTLPIGVGFDIIIF' A
#
# COMPACT_ATOMS: atom_id res chain seq x y z
N ILE A 1 15.75 7.71 13.37
CA ILE A 1 15.35 6.69 12.37
C ILE A 1 13.83 6.66 12.38
N ASP A 2 13.19 7.15 11.32
CA ASP A 2 11.74 7.06 11.17
C ASP A 2 11.36 5.65 10.73
N SER A 3 10.41 5.05 11.43
CA SER A 3 9.94 3.70 11.12
C SER A 3 8.99 3.75 9.93
N ILE A 4 9.49 3.34 8.77
CA ILE A 4 8.71 3.18 7.55
C ILE A 4 8.04 1.81 7.60
N TYR A 5 6.71 1.79 7.40
CA TYR A 5 5.94 0.55 7.40
C TYR A 5 5.35 0.25 6.02
N LEU A 6 5.36 -1.04 5.70
CA LEU A 6 4.87 -1.60 4.45
C LEU A 6 3.44 -2.11 4.64
N ILE A 7 2.54 -1.74 3.73
CA ILE A 7 1.16 -2.20 3.68
C ILE A 7 1.01 -3.07 2.43
N ALA A 8 0.72 -4.36 2.63
CA ALA A 8 0.41 -5.30 1.56
C ALA A 8 -1.10 -5.28 1.24
N PRO A 9 -1.54 -5.65 0.02
CA PRO A 9 -2.95 -5.73 -0.35
C PRO A 9 -3.73 -6.78 0.46
N THR A 10 -3.05 -7.78 1.01
CA THR A 10 -3.67 -8.78 1.87
C THR A 10 -3.85 -8.30 3.32
N SER A 11 -3.41 -7.08 3.64
CA SER A 11 -3.52 -6.52 4.99
C SER A 11 -4.97 -6.14 5.30
N THR A 12 -5.45 -6.55 6.48
CA THR A 12 -6.79 -6.17 6.93
C THR A 12 -6.86 -4.70 7.36
N PRO A 13 -8.04 -4.05 7.32
CA PRO A 13 -8.20 -2.67 7.76
C PRO A 13 -7.71 -2.40 9.19
N GLU A 14 -7.91 -3.32 10.12
CA GLU A 14 -7.48 -3.19 11.52
C GLU A 14 -5.96 -3.23 11.65
N ARG A 15 -5.29 -3.98 10.77
CA ARG A 15 -3.82 -4.02 10.72
C ARG A 15 -3.28 -2.73 10.10
N ILE A 16 -3.93 -2.21 9.07
CA ILE A 16 -3.59 -0.92 8.45
C ILE A 16 -3.72 0.20 9.48
N GLN A 17 -4.82 0.27 10.24
CA GLN A 17 -4.99 1.26 11.31
C GLN A 17 -3.87 1.17 12.34
N ARG A 18 -3.53 -0.03 12.81
CA ARG A 18 -2.44 -0.22 13.77
C ARG A 18 -1.09 0.24 13.21
N ILE A 19 -0.80 -0.08 11.96
CA ILE A 19 0.40 0.39 11.26
C ILE A 19 0.41 1.92 11.17
N CYS A 20 -0.69 2.52 10.72
CA CYS A 20 -0.82 3.97 10.62
C CYS A 20 -0.70 4.69 11.97
N ALA A 21 -1.09 4.06 13.07
CA ALA A 21 -0.97 4.62 14.41
C ALA A 21 0.49 4.66 14.92
N VAL A 22 1.35 3.77 14.44
CA VAL A 22 2.77 3.69 14.86
C VAL A 22 3.75 4.20 13.80
N ALA A 23 3.32 4.31 12.55
CA ALA A 23 4.12 4.80 11.44
C ALA A 23 4.43 6.29 11.60
N ARG A 24 5.66 6.68 11.21
CA ARG A 24 6.10 8.07 11.17
C ARG A 24 6.82 8.35 9.85
N GLY A 25 6.67 9.56 9.34
CA GLY A 25 7.19 9.94 8.02
C GLY A 25 6.22 9.59 6.90
N PHE A 26 6.14 8.32 6.50
CA PHE A 26 5.24 7.86 5.43
C PHE A 26 4.91 6.37 5.56
N VAL A 27 3.84 5.94 4.91
CA VAL A 27 3.48 4.52 4.74
C VAL A 27 3.71 4.10 3.29
N TYR A 28 4.18 2.87 3.09
CA TYR A 28 4.47 2.37 1.75
C TYR A 28 3.50 1.24 1.38
N TYR A 29 2.59 1.52 0.46
CA TYR A 29 1.67 0.53 -0.08
C TYR A 29 2.33 -0.24 -1.22
N VAL A 30 2.53 -1.54 -1.02
CA VAL A 30 3.12 -2.43 -2.03
C VAL A 30 1.97 -3.06 -2.80
N SER A 31 1.78 -2.67 -4.05
CA SER A 31 0.81 -3.29 -4.96
C SER A 31 1.46 -4.45 -5.70
N MET A 32 0.79 -5.60 -5.71
CA MET A 32 1.22 -6.74 -6.52
C MET A 32 0.80 -6.49 -7.98
N ARG A 33 1.77 -6.34 -8.88
CA ARG A 33 1.52 -6.55 -10.31
C ARG A 33 1.09 -8.01 -10.47
N GLY A 34 -0.03 -8.25 -11.13
CA GLY A 34 -0.59 -9.59 -11.30
C GLY A 34 0.43 -10.54 -11.93
N VAL A 35 1.02 -11.42 -11.12
CA VAL A 35 1.90 -12.52 -11.57
C VAL A 35 1.13 -13.58 -12.40
N THR A 36 -0.17 -13.41 -12.57
CA THR A 36 -1.10 -14.34 -13.24
C THR A 36 -1.38 -14.01 -14.71
N GLY A 37 -0.45 -13.34 -15.41
CA GLY A 37 -0.56 -13.15 -16.86
C GLY A 37 -1.59 -12.11 -17.33
N ALA A 38 -2.28 -11.43 -16.41
CA ALA A 38 -3.07 -10.25 -16.73
C ALA A 38 -2.16 -9.00 -16.68
N LEU A 39 -1.68 -8.58 -17.85
CA LEU A 39 -0.88 -7.36 -18.09
C LEU A 39 -1.55 -6.05 -17.65
N HIS A 40 -2.79 -6.10 -17.17
CA HIS A 40 -3.52 -4.92 -16.72
C HIS A 40 -3.22 -4.63 -15.26
N LEU A 41 -2.39 -3.61 -15.06
CA LEU A 41 -2.32 -2.91 -13.80
C LEU A 41 -3.72 -2.34 -13.52
N ASP A 42 -4.43 -2.91 -12.55
CA ASP A 42 -5.72 -2.38 -12.11
C ASP A 42 -5.49 -1.13 -11.25
N LEU A 43 -5.23 -0.03 -11.94
CA LEU A 43 -5.09 1.30 -11.34
C LEU A 43 -6.34 1.70 -10.55
N GLN A 44 -7.51 1.18 -10.93
CA GLN A 44 -8.77 1.48 -10.26
C GLN A 44 -8.83 0.78 -8.90
N GLU A 45 -8.43 -0.48 -8.81
CA GLU A 45 -8.30 -1.19 -7.53
C GLU A 45 -7.30 -0.50 -6.61
N VAL A 46 -6.13 -0.13 -7.13
CA VAL A 46 -5.10 0.60 -6.36
C VAL A 46 -5.66 1.92 -5.84
N THR A 47 -6.30 2.70 -6.70
CA THR A 47 -6.89 4.00 -6.31
C THR A 47 -7.96 3.83 -5.24
N ASN A 48 -8.83 2.81 -5.36
CA ASN A 48 -9.85 2.50 -4.37
C ASN A 48 -9.24 2.15 -3.01
N ARG A 49 -8.18 1.31 -3.00
CA ARG A 49 -7.47 0.97 -1.76
C ARG A 49 -6.76 2.16 -1.15
N LEU A 50 -6.13 3.01 -1.96
CA LEU A 50 -5.50 4.24 -1.48
C LEU A 50 -6.51 5.16 -0.83
N ASN A 51 -7.71 5.32 -1.40
CA ASN A 51 -8.77 6.11 -0.79
C ASN A 51 -9.21 5.57 0.56
N ILE A 52 -9.21 4.24 0.76
CA ILE A 52 -9.48 3.63 2.07
C ILE A 52 -8.36 3.98 3.05
N ILE A 53 -7.09 3.78 2.66
CA ILE A 53 -5.93 4.04 3.53
C ILE A 53 -5.85 5.53 3.91
N ARG A 54 -6.13 6.45 2.97
CA ARG A 54 -6.17 7.90 3.22
C ARG A 54 -7.25 8.32 4.22
N LYS A 55 -8.31 7.53 4.40
CA LYS A 55 -9.31 7.76 5.46
C LYS A 55 -8.81 7.30 6.83
N LEU A 56 -7.81 6.43 6.87
CA LEU A 56 -7.25 5.84 8.10
C LEU A 56 -5.99 6.57 8.57
N THR A 57 -5.35 7.36 7.72
CA THR A 57 -4.14 8.13 8.07
C THR A 57 -4.00 9.42 7.28
N THR A 58 -3.38 10.42 7.88
CA THR A 58 -2.97 11.67 7.24
C THR A 58 -1.53 11.62 6.72
N LEU A 59 -0.82 10.52 6.95
CA LEU A 59 0.56 10.37 6.49
C LEU A 59 0.64 10.26 4.96
N PRO A 60 1.71 10.78 4.34
CA PRO A 60 2.03 10.51 2.94
C PRO A 60 2.04 9.01 2.65
N ILE A 61 1.47 8.60 1.52
CA ILE A 61 1.41 7.22 1.07
C ILE A 61 2.28 7.07 -0.18
N GLY A 62 3.37 6.32 -0.09
CA GLY A 62 4.14 5.88 -1.24
C GLY A 62 3.50 4.63 -1.84
N VAL A 63 3.41 4.54 -3.16
CA VAL A 63 2.93 3.36 -3.86
C VAL A 63 4.10 2.73 -4.61
N GLY A 64 4.41 1.49 -4.24
CA GLY A 64 5.37 0.65 -4.95
C GLY A 64 4.65 -0.43 -5.72
N PHE A 65 5.02 -0.62 -6.99
CA PHE A 65 4.72 -1.84 -7.70
C PHE A 65 5.96 -2.70 -7.60
N ASP A 66 5.83 -3.94 -7.13
CA ASP A 66 6.93 -4.90 -7.24
C ASP A 66 7.23 -5.09 -8.73
N ILE A 67 8.27 -4.40 -9.20
CA ILE A 67 8.88 -4.62 -10.51
C ILE A 67 9.88 -5.73 -10.26
N ILE A 68 9.55 -6.95 -10.69
CA ILE A 68 10.55 -7.97 -10.91
C ILE A 68 11.42 -7.47 -12.07
N ILE A 69 12.63 -7.01 -11.75
CA ILE A 69 13.71 -6.89 -12.73
C ILE A 69 14.24 -8.32 -12.89
N PHE A 70 13.96 -8.94 -14.04
CA PHE A 70 14.65 -10.15 -14.48
C PHE A 70 16.04 -9.80 -15.00
#